data_AF-A0A562TNB7-F1
#
_entry.id   AF-A0A562TNB7-F1
#
_cell.length_a   1.000
_cell.length_b   1.000
_cell.length_c   1.000
_cell.angle_alpha   90.00
_cell.angle_beta   90.00
_cell.angle_gamma   90.00
#
_symmetry.space_group_name_H-M   'P 1'
#
loop_
_entity.id
_entity.type
_entity.pdbx_description
1 polymer ?
#
loop_
_entity_poly.entity_id
_entity_poly.type
_entity_poly.pdbx_seq_one_letter_code
_entity_poly.pdbx_strand_id
1 'polypeptide(L)'
;MPNAIYQYVYYEPLTVGGPETRQNRNPATSSKYIPIPGITVPATNDLATGSSFTPDTPPASYTDSVGNTYNFGFMNVSGCAGAGETSTDINNLPGSSPFAPLIVGTQVINILVLYIAHGTGSGGGPGIYLDAMDETTGTFLDNFFVNSITPDNSLTPNVNVYGSLAVEPRAETVQAATNPINTPGVANSTALFDKWGQLEGPAQTIAGTNLTVSASTPSNITAFAFYKEPASTYITGSYESPDIILFTPFSSTSLGTTVPIVGGSTTVIAGVQYGFAAVIHNDSAFEVSTKVTFWAIPEGLATIGILLDTQTVLIPASSSQIVISSVPFVNTGGVDSHTCAAVSLYTADSPCGFNPTSSADAVNIPSPNANVSHSCSAWRNTNSIFVIPGEPWHLILGLGEIPLEYENLSIGIQFTTQHVAANWAQNDKVLEEVRIHKRIYSKAPPYLIPVLRKTLPVVNIKPELKLTSKGEISKQPEANDYVLHFADKKQTNFTVSAVVPANAKVGDIYLFEITATYPKAGRLPAKKVQFLQSLVVKAKK
;
A
#
# COMPACT_ATOMS: atom_id res chain seq x y z
N MET A 1 -23.01 12.52 10.83
CA MET A 1 -22.61 11.14 11.11
C MET A 1 -22.86 10.36 9.84
N PRO A 2 -21.98 9.42 9.45
CA PRO A 2 -22.24 8.51 8.33
C PRO A 2 -23.46 7.64 8.62
N ASN A 3 -24.22 7.30 7.58
CA ASN A 3 -25.46 6.55 7.70
C ASN A 3 -25.34 5.23 6.95
N ALA A 4 -25.90 4.16 7.51
CA ALA A 4 -26.03 2.86 6.83
C ALA A 4 -27.36 2.77 6.09
N ILE A 5 -27.32 2.54 4.78
CA ILE A 5 -28.50 2.46 3.90
C ILE A 5 -28.59 1.05 3.33
N TYR A 6 -29.70 0.37 3.61
CA TYR A 6 -29.97 -0.96 3.06
C TYR A 6 -30.77 -0.86 1.76
N GLN A 7 -30.38 -1.67 0.78
CA GLN A 7 -31.10 -1.88 -0.46
C GLN A 7 -31.29 -3.38 -0.66
N TYR A 8 -32.56 -3.82 -0.66
CA TYR A 8 -32.92 -5.21 -0.91
C TYR A 8 -33.46 -5.32 -2.32
N VAL A 9 -32.72 -6.05 -3.15
CA VAL A 9 -32.96 -6.14 -4.58
C VAL A 9 -33.00 -7.60 -4.99
N TYR A 10 -33.60 -7.90 -6.13
CA TYR A 10 -33.43 -9.20 -6.74
C TYR A 10 -32.82 -9.09 -8.14
N TYR A 11 -32.07 -10.12 -8.50
CA TYR A 11 -31.58 -10.38 -9.84
C TYR A 11 -32.52 -11.38 -10.52
N GLU A 12 -33.11 -10.92 -11.62
CA GLU A 12 -33.79 -11.79 -12.57
C GLU A 12 -32.86 -11.95 -13.79
N PRO A 13 -32.34 -13.17 -14.04
CA PRO A 13 -31.71 -13.44 -15.32
C PRO A 13 -32.75 -13.21 -16.42
N LEU A 14 -32.42 -12.40 -17.44
CA LEU A 14 -33.32 -12.13 -18.55
C LEU A 14 -33.89 -13.44 -19.11
N THR A 15 -35.20 -13.66 -18.94
CA THR A 15 -35.90 -14.81 -19.47
C THR A 15 -36.19 -14.56 -20.94
N VAL A 16 -35.50 -15.26 -21.84
CA VAL A 16 -35.85 -15.18 -23.27
C VAL A 16 -35.96 -16.60 -23.82
N GLY A 17 -37.20 -17.04 -24.03
CA GLY A 17 -37.50 -18.27 -24.76
C GLY A 17 -37.29 -18.06 -26.26
N GLY A 18 -36.37 -18.83 -26.84
CA GLY A 18 -36.08 -18.86 -28.29
C GLY A 18 -34.58 -19.03 -28.57
N PRO A 19 -34.19 -19.54 -29.76
CA PRO A 19 -32.78 -19.71 -30.13
C PRO A 19 -32.05 -18.36 -30.03
N GLU A 20 -30.90 -18.40 -29.36
CA GLU A 20 -30.04 -17.32 -28.88
C GLU A 20 -30.07 -16.01 -29.67
N THR A 21 -31.09 -15.18 -29.41
CA THR A 21 -31.12 -13.78 -29.85
C THR A 21 -31.59 -12.92 -28.67
N ARG A 22 -30.73 -12.82 -27.65
CA ARG A 22 -30.91 -11.83 -26.58
C ARG A 22 -30.47 -10.47 -27.13
N GLN A 23 -31.21 -9.40 -26.81
CA GLN A 23 -30.83 -8.04 -27.19
C GLN A 23 -29.50 -7.66 -26.54
N ASN A 24 -28.70 -6.84 -27.22
CA ASN A 24 -27.51 -6.20 -26.64
C ASN A 24 -27.82 -5.65 -25.24
N ARG A 25 -26.97 -5.92 -24.24
CA ARG A 25 -26.90 -5.10 -23.03
C ARG A 25 -26.72 -3.65 -23.48
N ASN A 26 -27.80 -2.87 -23.47
CA ASN A 26 -27.70 -1.45 -23.71
C ASN A 26 -26.94 -0.87 -22.50
N PRO A 27 -25.77 -0.22 -22.67
CA PRO A 27 -24.85 0.16 -21.59
C PRO A 27 -25.40 1.11 -20.51
N ALA A 28 -26.70 1.38 -20.50
CA ALA A 28 -27.35 2.30 -19.59
C ALA A 28 -28.51 1.66 -18.80
N THR A 29 -28.90 0.40 -19.05
CA THR A 29 -30.17 -0.13 -18.51
C THR A 29 -30.24 -1.63 -18.17
N SER A 30 -29.18 -2.43 -18.35
CA SER A 30 -29.32 -3.91 -18.36
C SER A 30 -29.40 -4.62 -17.01
N SER A 31 -28.91 -4.03 -15.91
CA SER A 31 -29.05 -4.60 -14.58
C SER A 31 -29.60 -3.52 -13.64
N LYS A 32 -30.92 -3.46 -13.52
CA LYS A 32 -31.56 -2.57 -12.53
C LYS A 32 -31.68 -3.30 -11.22
N TYR A 33 -31.32 -2.63 -10.13
CA TYR A 33 -31.80 -2.95 -8.81
C TYR A 33 -33.34 -2.89 -8.82
N ILE A 34 -34.00 -4.04 -8.91
CA ILE A 34 -35.44 -4.11 -8.73
C ILE A 34 -35.68 -4.33 -7.23
N PRO A 35 -36.32 -3.38 -6.53
CA PRO A 35 -36.66 -3.57 -5.13
C PRO A 35 -37.52 -4.81 -4.95
N ILE A 36 -37.23 -5.62 -3.93
CA ILE A 36 -38.08 -6.77 -3.61
C ILE A 36 -39.42 -6.25 -3.05
N PRO A 37 -40.57 -6.60 -3.67
CA PRO A 37 -41.86 -6.15 -3.19
C PRO A 37 -42.14 -6.65 -1.77
N GLY A 38 -42.47 -5.74 -0.86
CA GLY A 38 -42.95 -6.08 0.49
C GLY A 38 -41.90 -6.57 1.48
N ILE A 39 -40.61 -6.59 1.13
CA ILE A 39 -39.56 -6.93 2.10
C ILE A 39 -39.37 -5.78 3.09
N THR A 40 -39.23 -6.10 4.38
CA THR A 40 -38.91 -5.11 5.41
C THR A 40 -37.43 -4.76 5.32
N VAL A 41 -37.14 -3.52 4.93
CA VAL A 41 -35.78 -2.98 4.90
C VAL A 41 -35.43 -2.42 6.28
N PRO A 42 -34.26 -2.76 6.86
CA PRO A 42 -33.82 -2.17 8.12
C PRO A 42 -33.76 -0.63 8.05
N ALA A 43 -33.99 0.02 9.19
CA ALA A 43 -33.94 1.47 9.28
C ALA A 43 -32.52 1.99 9.05
N THR A 44 -32.42 3.19 8.47
CA THR A 44 -31.15 3.92 8.37
C THR A 44 -30.68 4.33 9.76
N ASN A 45 -29.48 3.92 10.13
CA ASN A 45 -28.87 4.24 11.42
C ASN A 45 -27.67 5.18 11.23
N ASP A 46 -27.60 6.21 12.06
CA ASP A 46 -26.41 7.07 12.19
C ASP A 46 -25.32 6.28 12.94
N LEU A 47 -24.11 6.27 12.39
CA LEU A 47 -22.98 5.52 12.93
C LEU A 47 -21.84 6.47 13.31
N ALA A 48 -21.05 6.09 14.32
CA ALA A 48 -19.89 6.88 14.74
C ALA A 48 -18.66 6.52 13.90
N THR A 49 -18.01 7.50 13.28
CA THR A 49 -16.74 7.27 12.56
C THR A 49 -15.71 6.61 13.48
N GLY A 50 -15.03 5.58 12.97
CA GLY A 50 -14.06 4.76 13.69
C GLY A 50 -14.65 3.59 14.48
N SER A 51 -15.97 3.50 14.64
CA SER A 51 -16.59 2.34 15.30
C SER A 51 -16.62 1.11 14.38
N SER A 52 -16.69 -0.09 14.96
CA SER A 52 -17.01 -1.29 14.22
C SER A 52 -18.47 -1.29 13.77
N PHE A 53 -18.74 -1.85 12.60
CA PHE A 53 -20.07 -2.03 12.04
C PHE A 53 -20.27 -3.49 11.61
N THR A 54 -21.46 -4.01 11.88
CA THR A 54 -21.91 -5.32 11.38
C THR A 54 -23.31 -5.10 10.82
N PRO A 55 -23.56 -5.43 9.54
CA PRO A 55 -24.88 -5.31 8.94
C PRO A 55 -25.86 -6.34 9.52
N ASP A 56 -27.14 -6.01 9.48
CA ASP A 56 -28.23 -6.88 9.88
C ASP A 56 -28.29 -8.11 8.96
N THR A 57 -28.48 -9.28 9.55
CA THR A 57 -28.61 -10.53 8.79
C THR A 57 -29.92 -10.54 8.01
N PRO A 58 -29.88 -10.61 6.67
CA PRO A 58 -31.09 -10.68 5.87
C PRO A 58 -31.70 -12.08 5.96
N PRO A 59 -32.99 -12.26 5.61
CA PRO A 59 -33.57 -13.59 5.48
C PRO A 59 -32.85 -14.43 4.40
N ALA A 60 -32.65 -15.73 4.66
CA ALA A 60 -32.06 -16.66 3.69
C ALA A 60 -32.90 -16.83 2.42
N SER A 61 -34.21 -16.70 2.55
CA SER A 61 -35.14 -16.59 1.45
C SER A 61 -36.29 -15.68 1.84
N TYR A 62 -36.95 -15.12 0.84
CA TYR A 62 -38.13 -14.28 0.98
C TYR A 62 -39.18 -14.72 -0.04
N THR A 63 -40.42 -14.88 0.40
CA THR A 63 -41.56 -15.14 -0.50
C THR A 63 -42.51 -13.96 -0.43
N ASP A 64 -42.79 -13.35 -1.58
CA ASP A 64 -43.70 -12.20 -1.66
C ASP A 64 -45.18 -12.61 -1.51
N SER A 65 -46.08 -11.63 -1.49
CA SER A 65 -47.52 -11.86 -1.34
C SER A 65 -48.17 -12.59 -2.53
N VAL A 66 -47.51 -12.67 -3.69
CA VAL A 66 -48.00 -13.36 -4.88
C VAL A 66 -47.37 -14.75 -5.08
N GLY A 67 -46.47 -15.16 -4.18
CA GLY A 67 -45.86 -16.49 -4.12
C GLY A 67 -44.51 -16.61 -4.82
N ASN A 68 -43.92 -15.52 -5.31
CA ASN A 68 -42.56 -15.57 -5.87
C ASN A 68 -41.55 -15.76 -4.74
N THR A 69 -40.61 -16.69 -4.92
CA THR A 69 -39.54 -16.94 -3.94
C THR A 69 -38.23 -16.38 -4.44
N TYR A 70 -37.54 -15.68 -3.55
CA TYR A 70 -36.25 -15.06 -3.76
C TYR A 70 -35.27 -15.66 -2.76
N ASN A 71 -34.16 -16.23 -3.23
CA ASN A 71 -33.11 -16.78 -2.37
C ASN A 71 -31.98 -15.78 -2.20
N PHE A 72 -31.36 -15.73 -1.04
CA PHE A 72 -30.17 -14.91 -0.83
C PHE A 72 -29.08 -15.27 -1.85
N GLY A 73 -28.58 -14.28 -2.58
CA GLY A 73 -27.44 -14.42 -3.49
C GLY A 73 -26.17 -13.92 -2.81
N PHE A 74 -26.13 -12.63 -2.46
CA PHE A 74 -25.01 -12.04 -1.73
C PHE A 74 -25.40 -10.78 -0.97
N MET A 75 -24.52 -10.37 -0.06
CA MET A 75 -24.51 -9.04 0.55
C MET A 75 -23.18 -8.35 0.25
N ASN A 76 -23.25 -7.14 -0.29
CA ASN A 76 -22.12 -6.22 -0.40
C ASN A 76 -22.31 -5.06 0.59
N VAL A 77 -21.23 -4.69 1.28
CA VAL A 77 -21.16 -3.48 2.10
C VAL A 77 -20.05 -2.59 1.55
N SER A 78 -20.42 -1.43 1.03
CA SER A 78 -19.51 -0.39 0.52
C SER A 78 -19.63 0.89 1.34
N GLY A 79 -18.61 1.76 1.29
CA GLY A 79 -18.58 3.03 2.03
C GLY A 79 -18.08 2.94 3.49
N CYS A 80 -17.81 1.74 3.98
CA CYS A 80 -16.91 1.57 5.14
C CYS A 80 -15.48 2.00 4.76
N ALA A 81 -14.60 2.18 5.76
CA ALA A 81 -13.20 2.44 5.50
C ALA A 81 -12.53 1.22 4.85
N GLY A 82 -12.29 1.30 3.54
CA GLY A 82 -11.80 0.23 2.69
C GLY A 82 -12.58 0.13 1.38
N ALA A 83 -12.15 -0.79 0.51
CA ALA A 83 -12.67 -0.95 -0.84
C ALA A 83 -13.96 -1.79 -0.90
N GLY A 84 -14.79 -1.77 0.15
CA GLY A 84 -15.98 -2.62 0.28
C GLY A 84 -15.69 -4.10 0.52
N GLU A 85 -16.73 -4.84 0.95
CA GLU A 85 -16.68 -6.27 1.20
C GLU A 85 -17.96 -6.96 0.72
N THR A 86 -17.83 -8.08 0.01
CA THR A 86 -18.96 -8.92 -0.42
C THR A 86 -18.86 -10.35 0.10
N SER A 87 -19.98 -10.87 0.57
CA SER A 87 -20.15 -12.28 0.90
C SER A 87 -21.34 -12.90 0.17
N THR A 88 -21.12 -14.08 -0.41
CA THR A 88 -22.15 -14.94 -0.99
C THR A 88 -22.66 -15.99 0.01
N ASP A 89 -22.15 -16.00 1.24
CA ASP A 89 -22.56 -16.93 2.30
C ASP A 89 -23.28 -16.16 3.41
N ILE A 90 -24.55 -16.45 3.58
CA ILE A 90 -25.40 -15.82 4.60
C ILE A 90 -24.91 -16.06 6.03
N ASN A 91 -24.13 -17.10 6.27
CA ASN A 91 -23.57 -17.39 7.60
C ASN A 91 -22.26 -16.64 7.85
N ASN A 92 -21.67 -16.05 6.81
CA ASN A 92 -20.37 -15.37 6.84
C ASN A 92 -20.46 -14.00 6.17
N LEU A 93 -21.39 -13.15 6.62
CA LEU A 93 -21.62 -11.81 6.06
C LEU A 93 -20.44 -10.84 6.32
N PRO A 94 -20.28 -9.77 5.53
CA PRO A 94 -19.27 -8.75 5.78
C PRO A 94 -19.30 -8.22 7.22
N GLY A 95 -18.13 -8.04 7.85
CA GLY A 95 -18.03 -7.54 9.23
C GLY A 95 -18.57 -8.47 10.34
N SER A 96 -19.00 -9.70 10.02
CA SER A 96 -19.45 -10.68 11.03
C SER A 96 -18.30 -11.34 11.79
N SER A 97 -17.09 -11.30 11.24
CA SER A 97 -15.88 -11.81 11.90
C SER A 97 -15.40 -10.81 12.97
N PRO A 98 -15.20 -11.25 14.23
CA PRO A 98 -14.65 -10.36 15.26
C PRO A 98 -13.20 -9.93 14.97
N PHE A 99 -12.50 -10.62 14.08
CA PHE A 99 -11.13 -10.33 13.70
C PHE A 99 -11.02 -9.50 12.41
N ALA A 100 -12.13 -9.28 11.71
CA ALA A 100 -12.23 -8.44 10.53
C ALA A 100 -13.54 -7.63 10.55
N PRO A 101 -13.71 -6.73 11.55
CA PRO A 101 -14.88 -5.87 11.58
C PRO A 101 -14.80 -4.83 10.47
N LEU A 102 -15.95 -4.45 9.91
CA LEU A 102 -16.04 -3.28 9.07
C LEU A 102 -15.84 -2.04 9.93
N ILE A 103 -15.01 -1.10 9.49
CA ILE A 103 -14.78 0.16 10.21
C ILE A 103 -15.62 1.26 9.56
N VAL A 104 -16.44 1.94 10.36
CA VAL A 104 -17.26 3.06 9.91
C VAL A 104 -16.36 4.23 9.54
N GLY A 105 -16.42 4.64 8.28
CA GLY A 105 -15.64 5.77 7.78
C GLY A 105 -16.33 7.13 7.95
N THR A 106 -16.00 8.07 7.08
CA THR A 106 -16.73 9.34 6.95
C THR A 106 -17.83 9.32 5.88
N GLN A 107 -17.87 8.27 5.04
CA GLN A 107 -18.78 8.14 3.92
C GLN A 107 -20.11 7.47 4.32
N VAL A 108 -21.13 7.63 3.47
CA VAL A 108 -22.37 6.84 3.58
C VAL A 108 -22.04 5.38 3.32
N ILE A 109 -22.54 4.49 4.16
CA ILE A 109 -22.37 3.04 4.01
C ILE A 109 -23.57 2.52 3.21
N ASN A 110 -23.32 1.95 2.03
CA ASN A 110 -24.34 1.32 1.21
C ASN A 110 -24.29 -0.19 1.41
N ILE A 111 -25.41 -0.78 1.77
CA ILE A 111 -25.55 -2.21 2.01
C ILE A 111 -26.52 -2.75 0.97
N LEU A 112 -25.96 -3.44 0.00
CA LEU A 112 -26.73 -4.08 -1.06
C LEU A 112 -26.93 -5.55 -0.69
N VAL A 113 -28.18 -5.95 -0.52
CA VAL A 113 -28.58 -7.36 -0.38
C VAL A 113 -29.26 -7.79 -1.67
N LEU A 114 -28.60 -8.68 -2.41
CA LEU A 114 -29.10 -9.20 -3.67
C LEU A 114 -29.65 -10.61 -3.47
N TYR A 115 -30.89 -10.80 -3.92
CA TYR A 115 -31.53 -12.10 -4.01
C TYR A 115 -31.61 -12.59 -5.44
N ILE A 116 -31.73 -13.91 -5.64
CA ILE A 116 -31.99 -14.54 -6.93
C ILE A 116 -33.45 -14.99 -6.98
N ALA A 117 -34.19 -14.58 -8.00
CA ALA A 117 -35.57 -15.01 -8.19
C ALA A 117 -35.63 -16.46 -8.69
N HIS A 118 -36.26 -17.35 -7.92
CA HIS A 118 -36.42 -18.76 -8.29
C HIS A 118 -37.52 -18.93 -9.36
N GLY A 119 -37.28 -19.80 -10.35
CA GLY A 119 -38.35 -20.33 -11.21
C GLY A 119 -38.61 -19.61 -12.54
N THR A 120 -37.80 -18.64 -12.95
CA THR A 120 -37.98 -17.99 -14.27
C THR A 120 -37.35 -18.77 -15.44
N GLY A 121 -36.53 -19.79 -15.18
CA GLY A 121 -35.81 -20.56 -16.21
C GLY A 121 -36.52 -21.82 -16.73
N SER A 122 -37.82 -21.78 -17.05
CA SER A 122 -38.48 -22.92 -17.72
C SER A 122 -38.24 -22.88 -19.23
N GLY A 123 -37.05 -23.24 -19.70
CA GLY A 123 -36.80 -23.49 -21.12
C GLY A 123 -35.47 -22.96 -21.64
N GLY A 124 -34.39 -23.71 -21.41
CA GLY A 124 -33.08 -23.51 -22.03
C GLY A 124 -32.18 -24.69 -21.68
N GLY A 125 -31.41 -25.19 -22.65
CA GLY A 125 -30.44 -26.28 -22.45
C GLY A 125 -29.34 -25.93 -21.44
N PRO A 126 -28.41 -26.86 -21.15
CA PRO A 126 -27.32 -26.67 -20.18
C PRO A 126 -26.58 -25.33 -20.36
N GLY A 127 -26.35 -24.60 -19.26
CA GLY A 127 -25.76 -23.26 -19.33
C GLY A 127 -25.66 -22.54 -17.99
N ILE A 128 -24.99 -21.38 -17.99
CA ILE A 128 -24.77 -20.53 -16.81
C ILE A 128 -25.07 -19.06 -17.11
N TYR A 129 -25.61 -18.35 -16.13
CA TYR A 129 -25.73 -16.89 -16.14
C TYR A 129 -24.53 -16.26 -15.44
N LEU A 130 -23.96 -15.24 -16.07
CA LEU A 130 -22.75 -14.56 -15.63
C LEU A 130 -22.99 -13.06 -15.55
N ASP A 131 -22.58 -12.46 -14.46
CA ASP A 131 -22.51 -11.01 -14.33
C ASP A 131 -21.25 -10.58 -13.58
N ALA A 132 -21.02 -9.28 -13.47
CA ALA A 132 -19.90 -8.73 -12.72
C ALA A 132 -20.31 -7.56 -11.84
N MET A 133 -19.62 -7.42 -10.71
CA MET A 133 -19.88 -6.39 -9.72
C MET A 133 -18.57 -5.79 -9.20
N ASP A 134 -18.57 -4.48 -9.07
CA ASP A 134 -17.57 -3.72 -8.33
C ASP A 134 -17.97 -3.67 -6.85
N GLU A 135 -17.23 -4.39 -6.02
CA GLU A 135 -17.44 -4.50 -4.58
C GLU A 135 -17.19 -3.17 -3.85
N THR A 136 -16.34 -2.31 -4.42
CA THR A 136 -15.96 -1.03 -3.83
C THR A 136 -17.06 -0.01 -3.89
N THR A 137 -17.72 0.06 -5.03
CA THR A 137 -18.82 1.00 -5.28
C THR A 137 -20.17 0.38 -5.00
N GLY A 138 -20.24 -0.95 -4.92
CA GLY A 138 -21.50 -1.67 -4.83
C GLY A 138 -22.30 -1.64 -6.14
N THR A 139 -21.65 -1.46 -7.29
CA THR A 139 -22.30 -1.29 -8.60
C THR A 139 -22.00 -2.44 -9.56
N PHE A 140 -22.90 -2.68 -10.52
CA PHE A 140 -22.63 -3.64 -11.60
C PHE A 140 -21.58 -3.10 -12.57
N LEU A 141 -20.72 -3.99 -13.05
CA LEU A 141 -19.75 -3.69 -14.09
C LEU A 141 -20.31 -4.08 -15.45
N ASP A 142 -20.54 -3.09 -16.31
CA ASP A 142 -21.15 -3.29 -17.62
C ASP A 142 -20.12 -3.67 -18.69
N ASN A 143 -20.32 -4.84 -19.29
CA ASN A 143 -19.62 -5.43 -20.43
C ASN A 143 -18.09 -5.67 -20.21
N PHE A 144 -17.52 -6.67 -20.90
CA PHE A 144 -16.07 -6.95 -20.95
C PHE A 144 -15.38 -7.33 -19.62
N PHE A 145 -16.05 -8.14 -18.78
CA PHE A 145 -15.44 -8.76 -17.59
C PHE A 145 -14.88 -10.17 -17.86
N VAL A 146 -15.19 -10.78 -19.00
CA VAL A 146 -14.58 -12.04 -19.45
C VAL A 146 -13.46 -11.74 -20.45
N ASN A 147 -12.26 -12.25 -20.18
CA ASN A 147 -11.09 -12.09 -21.05
C ASN A 147 -10.98 -13.17 -22.11
N SER A 148 -11.25 -14.43 -21.74
CA SER A 148 -11.21 -15.55 -22.68
C SER A 148 -12.13 -16.69 -22.27
N ILE A 149 -12.50 -17.51 -23.24
CA ILE A 149 -13.20 -18.79 -23.04
C ILE A 149 -12.40 -19.86 -23.75
N THR A 150 -12.14 -20.98 -23.06
CA THR A 150 -11.35 -22.10 -23.61
C THR A 150 -12.13 -23.40 -23.47
N PRO A 151 -12.18 -24.26 -24.52
CA PRO A 151 -11.46 -24.12 -25.78
C PRO A 151 -12.07 -23.15 -26.80
N ASP A 152 -13.33 -22.72 -26.66
CA ASP A 152 -13.97 -21.89 -27.68
C ASP A 152 -13.95 -20.38 -27.35
N ASN A 153 -12.86 -19.71 -27.72
CA ASN A 153 -12.72 -18.28 -27.48
C ASN A 153 -13.65 -17.41 -28.35
N SER A 154 -14.36 -18.00 -29.33
CA SER A 154 -15.35 -17.26 -30.11
C SER A 154 -16.60 -16.91 -29.30
N LEU A 155 -16.80 -17.57 -28.15
CA LEU A 155 -17.91 -17.32 -27.22
C LEU A 155 -17.69 -16.07 -26.35
N THR A 156 -16.45 -15.60 -26.18
CA THR A 156 -16.09 -14.49 -25.28
C THR A 156 -16.87 -13.20 -25.56
N PRO A 157 -16.99 -12.70 -26.80
CA PRO A 157 -17.78 -11.50 -27.08
C PRO A 157 -19.27 -11.69 -26.72
N ASN A 158 -19.82 -12.87 -27.02
CA ASN A 158 -21.22 -13.19 -26.73
C ASN A 158 -21.47 -13.23 -25.22
N VAL A 159 -20.60 -13.86 -24.43
CA VAL A 159 -20.76 -13.90 -22.97
C VAL A 159 -20.69 -12.49 -22.37
N ASN A 160 -19.76 -11.65 -22.83
CA ASN A 160 -19.63 -10.27 -22.37
C ASN A 160 -20.83 -9.38 -22.73
N VAL A 161 -21.55 -9.69 -23.81
CA VAL A 161 -22.72 -8.93 -24.25
C VAL A 161 -24.02 -9.48 -23.65
N TYR A 162 -24.14 -10.81 -23.50
CA TYR A 162 -25.39 -11.46 -23.14
C TYR A 162 -25.45 -11.94 -21.69
N GLY A 163 -24.31 -12.04 -21.00
CA GLY A 163 -24.25 -12.51 -19.62
C GLY A 163 -24.71 -13.96 -19.45
N SER A 164 -24.56 -14.77 -20.48
CA SER A 164 -24.91 -16.20 -20.45
C SER A 164 -23.99 -17.01 -21.33
N LEU A 165 -23.68 -18.22 -20.88
CA LEU A 165 -22.92 -19.21 -21.65
C LEU A 165 -23.75 -20.49 -21.72
N ALA A 166 -24.19 -20.85 -22.92
CA ALA A 166 -24.70 -22.20 -23.20
C ALA A 166 -23.52 -23.16 -23.38
N VAL A 167 -23.66 -24.40 -22.92
CA VAL A 167 -22.62 -25.42 -23.01
C VAL A 167 -23.14 -26.66 -23.73
N GLU A 168 -22.64 -26.90 -24.94
CA GLU A 168 -22.89 -28.12 -25.72
C GLU A 168 -21.60 -28.59 -26.42
N PRO A 169 -21.21 -29.88 -26.37
CA PRO A 169 -21.25 -30.85 -25.28
C PRO A 169 -19.89 -30.90 -24.51
N ARG A 170 -19.07 -29.85 -24.57
CA ARG A 170 -17.74 -29.80 -23.93
C ARG A 170 -17.74 -28.85 -22.75
N ALA A 171 -16.77 -29.05 -21.86
CA ALA A 171 -16.55 -28.11 -20.76
C ALA A 171 -15.83 -26.86 -21.28
N GLU A 172 -16.36 -25.70 -20.92
CA GLU A 172 -15.80 -24.39 -21.24
C GLU A 172 -15.21 -23.78 -19.97
N THR A 173 -14.05 -23.14 -20.08
CA THR A 173 -13.42 -22.39 -18.99
C THR A 173 -13.50 -20.92 -19.29
N VAL A 174 -14.29 -20.20 -18.48
CA VAL A 174 -14.45 -18.75 -18.52
C VAL A 174 -13.36 -18.12 -17.67
N GLN A 175 -12.50 -17.31 -18.27
CA GLN A 175 -11.47 -16.55 -17.57
C GLN A 175 -11.95 -15.11 -17.37
N ALA A 176 -12.08 -14.68 -16.12
CA ALA A 176 -12.33 -13.28 -15.79
C ALA A 176 -11.16 -12.39 -16.25
N ALA A 177 -11.46 -11.19 -16.72
CA ALA A 177 -10.48 -10.16 -17.01
C ALA A 177 -9.82 -9.69 -15.71
N THR A 178 -8.51 -9.40 -15.75
CA THR A 178 -7.78 -8.83 -14.61
C THR A 178 -8.35 -7.47 -14.21
N ASN A 179 -8.71 -6.65 -15.21
CA ASN A 179 -9.38 -5.37 -15.07
C ASN A 179 -10.59 -5.36 -16.03
N PRO A 180 -11.80 -5.04 -15.55
CA PRO A 180 -12.98 -4.94 -16.39
C PRO A 180 -12.97 -3.60 -17.15
N ILE A 181 -13.50 -3.59 -18.37
CA ILE A 181 -13.59 -2.37 -19.19
C ILE A 181 -15.04 -1.89 -19.20
N ASN A 182 -15.32 -0.79 -18.52
CA ASN A 182 -16.61 -0.11 -18.63
C ASN A 182 -16.75 0.46 -20.04
N THR A 183 -17.42 -0.24 -20.95
CA THR A 183 -17.72 0.18 -22.34
C THR A 183 -16.53 0.61 -23.25
N PRO A 184 -16.67 0.55 -24.59
CA PRO A 184 -15.68 1.14 -25.49
C PRO A 184 -15.75 2.67 -25.40
N GLY A 185 -14.87 3.30 -24.60
CA GLY A 185 -14.72 4.75 -24.53
C GLY A 185 -14.58 5.36 -23.12
N VAL A 186 -14.76 4.58 -22.05
CA VAL A 186 -14.48 5.03 -20.68
C VAL A 186 -13.15 4.42 -20.24
N ALA A 187 -12.39 5.16 -19.43
CA ALA A 187 -11.12 4.68 -18.88
C ALA A 187 -11.33 3.34 -18.16
N ASN A 188 -10.38 2.42 -18.31
CA ASN A 188 -10.36 1.12 -17.63
C ASN A 188 -10.70 1.28 -16.15
N SER A 189 -11.57 0.42 -15.61
CA SER A 189 -11.72 0.36 -14.17
C SER A 189 -10.37 -0.05 -13.55
N THR A 190 -9.95 0.66 -12.50
CA THR A 190 -8.79 0.27 -11.69
C THR A 190 -9.11 -0.89 -10.75
N ALA A 191 -10.37 -1.33 -10.69
CA ALA A 191 -10.78 -2.50 -9.95
C ALA A 191 -10.11 -3.76 -10.53
N LEU A 192 -9.60 -4.59 -9.62
CA LEU A 192 -8.94 -5.85 -9.92
C LEU A 192 -9.90 -6.99 -9.60
N PHE A 193 -9.85 -8.07 -10.38
CA PHE A 193 -10.61 -9.27 -10.09
C PHE A 193 -10.26 -9.79 -8.67
N ASP A 194 -11.27 -9.92 -7.82
CA ASP A 194 -11.16 -10.51 -6.49
C ASP A 194 -11.47 -12.01 -6.55
N LYS A 195 -12.71 -12.35 -6.96
CA LYS A 195 -13.21 -13.73 -6.92
C LYS A 195 -14.40 -13.97 -7.83
N TRP A 196 -14.65 -15.25 -8.12
CA TRP A 196 -15.96 -15.72 -8.57
C TRP A 196 -16.82 -16.06 -7.37
N GLY A 197 -18.07 -15.60 -7.34
CA GLY A 197 -19.07 -16.06 -6.39
C GLY A 197 -20.23 -16.75 -7.11
N GLN A 198 -20.45 -18.02 -6.79
CA GLN A 198 -21.59 -18.77 -7.29
C GLN A 198 -22.79 -18.51 -6.37
N LEU A 199 -23.88 -18.01 -6.94
CA LEU A 199 -25.05 -17.53 -6.19
C LEU A 199 -26.18 -18.56 -6.16
N GLU A 200 -26.32 -19.38 -7.21
CA GLU A 200 -27.35 -20.42 -7.30
C GLU A 200 -26.83 -21.64 -8.07
N GLY A 201 -27.39 -22.83 -7.78
CA GLY A 201 -27.14 -24.06 -8.52
C GLY A 201 -26.03 -24.95 -7.94
N PRO A 202 -25.74 -26.11 -8.55
CA PRO A 202 -24.70 -27.03 -8.08
C PRO A 202 -23.29 -26.46 -8.27
N ALA A 203 -22.39 -26.71 -7.32
CA ALA A 203 -21.03 -26.16 -7.30
C ALA A 203 -20.29 -26.38 -8.63
N GLN A 204 -19.72 -25.30 -9.16
CA GLN A 204 -18.81 -25.29 -10.32
C GLN A 204 -17.36 -25.29 -9.86
N THR A 205 -16.45 -25.69 -10.75
CA THR A 205 -15.02 -25.65 -10.46
C THR A 205 -14.50 -24.22 -10.67
N ILE A 206 -14.03 -23.60 -9.59
CA ILE A 206 -13.42 -22.27 -9.60
C ILE A 206 -11.94 -22.40 -9.21
N ALA A 207 -11.04 -21.84 -10.01
CA ALA A 207 -9.61 -21.81 -9.75
C ALA A 207 -9.00 -20.46 -10.16
N GLY A 208 -8.76 -19.58 -9.19
CA GLY A 208 -8.29 -18.21 -9.45
C GLY A 208 -9.30 -17.46 -10.33
N THR A 209 -8.84 -16.92 -11.46
CA THR A 209 -9.68 -16.21 -12.44
C THR A 209 -10.58 -17.12 -13.26
N ASN A 210 -10.45 -18.44 -13.15
CA ASN A 210 -11.09 -19.40 -14.03
C ASN A 210 -12.34 -20.02 -13.39
N LEU A 211 -13.44 -20.02 -14.13
CA LEU A 211 -14.68 -20.72 -13.82
C LEU A 211 -14.92 -21.77 -14.92
N THR A 212 -14.95 -23.05 -14.56
CA THR A 212 -15.23 -24.13 -15.51
C THR A 212 -16.69 -24.52 -15.47
N VAL A 213 -17.33 -24.49 -16.64
CA VAL A 213 -18.74 -24.82 -16.88
C VAL A 213 -18.79 -26.10 -17.70
N SER A 214 -19.51 -27.12 -17.22
CA SER A 214 -19.55 -28.44 -17.83
C SER A 214 -20.83 -28.67 -18.63
N ALA A 215 -20.84 -29.60 -19.58
CA ALA A 215 -22.07 -29.99 -20.29
C ALA A 215 -23.19 -30.56 -19.38
N SER A 216 -22.86 -30.96 -18.14
CA SER A 216 -23.82 -31.37 -17.11
C SER A 216 -24.35 -30.21 -16.26
N THR A 217 -23.91 -28.97 -16.51
CA THR A 217 -24.31 -27.78 -15.76
C THR A 217 -25.78 -27.44 -16.05
N PRO A 218 -26.68 -27.54 -15.06
CA PRO A 218 -28.09 -27.20 -15.24
C PRO A 218 -28.29 -25.73 -15.64
N SER A 219 -29.38 -25.41 -16.34
CA SER A 219 -29.65 -24.08 -16.89
C SER A 219 -30.11 -23.02 -15.87
N ASN A 220 -29.94 -23.29 -14.57
CA ASN A 220 -30.32 -22.42 -13.45
C ASN A 220 -29.13 -22.02 -12.57
N ILE A 221 -27.89 -22.10 -13.08
CA ILE A 221 -26.71 -21.60 -12.35
C ILE A 221 -26.52 -20.12 -12.63
N THR A 222 -26.28 -19.35 -11.56
CA THR A 222 -25.89 -17.94 -11.63
C THR A 222 -24.57 -17.75 -10.90
N ALA A 223 -23.58 -17.12 -11.54
CA ALA A 223 -22.30 -16.79 -10.94
C ALA A 223 -21.88 -15.35 -11.28
N PHE A 224 -21.23 -14.69 -10.34
CA PHE A 224 -20.78 -13.31 -10.46
C PHE A 224 -19.26 -13.22 -10.35
N ALA A 225 -18.63 -12.41 -11.21
CA ALA A 225 -17.25 -11.99 -11.04
C ALA A 225 -17.22 -10.72 -10.18
N PHE A 226 -16.55 -10.79 -9.03
CA PHE A 226 -16.40 -9.67 -8.13
C PHE A 226 -15.04 -8.98 -8.35
N TYR A 227 -15.08 -7.65 -8.36
CA TYR A 227 -13.94 -6.78 -8.61
C TYR A 227 -13.81 -5.75 -7.50
N LYS A 228 -12.58 -5.44 -7.10
CA LYS A 228 -12.30 -4.55 -5.98
C LYS A 228 -11.19 -3.56 -6.34
N GLU A 229 -11.40 -2.27 -6.08
CA GLU A 229 -10.32 -1.29 -6.23
C GLU A 229 -9.27 -1.50 -5.12
N PRO A 230 -7.97 -1.54 -5.46
CA PRO A 230 -6.93 -1.69 -4.45
C PRO A 230 -6.80 -0.43 -3.59
N ALA A 231 -6.48 -0.60 -2.32
CA ALA A 231 -6.13 0.51 -1.45
C ALA A 231 -4.76 1.08 -1.84
N SER A 232 -4.64 2.41 -1.89
CA SER A 232 -3.45 3.13 -2.34
C SER A 232 -2.97 4.13 -1.27
N THR A 233 -2.74 3.63 -0.07
CA THR A 233 -2.06 4.38 1.00
C THR A 233 -0.55 4.35 0.79
N TYR A 234 0.10 5.49 0.96
CA TYR A 234 1.54 5.59 0.79
C TYR A 234 2.15 6.69 1.67
N ILE A 235 3.47 6.59 1.84
CA ILE A 235 4.33 7.64 2.37
C ILE A 235 5.41 7.94 1.34
N THR A 236 5.90 9.18 1.27
CA THR A 236 6.97 9.55 0.37
C THR A 236 8.26 8.85 0.77
N GLY A 237 8.62 7.79 0.03
CA GLY A 237 9.79 6.98 0.29
C GLY A 237 11.08 7.76 0.08
N SER A 238 11.98 7.72 1.06
CA SER A 238 13.40 8.05 0.94
C SER A 238 14.07 7.84 2.31
N TYR A 239 15.38 8.04 2.38
CA TYR A 239 16.14 8.08 3.63
C TYR A 239 16.15 9.47 4.32
N GLU A 240 15.54 10.46 3.68
CA GLU A 240 15.35 11.82 4.21
C GLU A 240 13.93 12.30 3.86
N SER A 241 12.95 11.53 4.31
CA SER A 241 11.57 11.73 3.89
C SER A 241 10.96 13.02 4.43
N PRO A 242 10.34 13.85 3.57
CA PRO A 242 9.63 15.05 4.00
C PRO A 242 8.38 14.74 4.83
N ASP A 243 7.86 13.52 4.73
CA ASP A 243 6.64 13.10 5.40
C ASP A 243 6.88 12.70 6.86
N ILE A 244 8.14 12.47 7.27
CA ILE A 244 8.47 12.22 8.68
C ILE A 244 8.72 13.53 9.41
N ILE A 245 7.92 13.79 10.44
CA ILE A 245 7.96 15.02 11.24
C ILE A 245 8.45 14.69 12.64
N LEU A 246 9.62 15.23 13.00
CA LEU A 246 10.08 15.31 14.38
C LEU A 246 9.82 16.72 14.91
N PHE A 247 9.36 16.86 16.16
CA PHE A 247 9.02 18.16 16.74
C PHE A 247 9.24 18.22 18.24
N THR A 248 9.28 19.43 18.81
CA THR A 248 9.47 19.67 20.24
C THR A 248 8.61 20.86 20.72
N PRO A 249 8.05 20.85 21.94
CA PRO A 249 8.03 19.72 22.87
C PRO A 249 7.22 18.53 22.33
N PHE A 250 7.47 17.34 22.89
CA PHE A 250 6.66 16.16 22.61
C PHE A 250 5.18 16.42 22.97
N SER A 251 4.29 16.05 22.05
CA SER A 251 2.84 16.02 22.25
C SER A 251 2.27 14.90 21.37
N SER A 252 1.31 14.15 21.89
CA SER A 252 0.61 13.09 21.15
C SER A 252 -0.59 13.60 20.36
N THR A 253 -0.96 14.87 20.50
CA THR A 253 -2.20 15.43 19.92
C THR A 253 -1.97 16.64 19.02
N SER A 254 -0.80 17.27 19.06
CA SER A 254 -0.53 18.50 18.31
C SER A 254 0.95 18.61 17.93
N LEU A 255 1.23 19.12 16.73
CA LEU A 255 2.60 19.45 16.34
C LEU A 255 3.11 20.68 17.13
N GLY A 256 4.31 20.55 17.69
CA GLY A 256 5.07 21.65 18.27
C GLY A 256 5.98 22.33 17.23
N THR A 257 7.14 22.80 17.68
CA THR A 257 8.19 23.32 16.78
C THR A 257 8.84 22.15 16.05
N THR A 258 8.69 22.10 14.73
CA THR A 258 9.26 21.02 13.91
C THR A 258 10.77 21.14 13.81
N VAL A 259 11.49 20.03 14.00
CA VAL A 259 12.89 19.90 13.59
C VAL A 259 12.91 20.01 12.07
N PRO A 260 13.68 20.94 11.50
CA PRO A 260 13.74 21.10 10.05
C PRO A 260 14.35 19.86 9.40
N ILE A 261 13.88 19.54 8.19
CA ILE A 261 14.46 18.46 7.38
C ILE A 261 15.65 18.98 6.59
N VAL A 262 15.70 20.28 6.22
CA VAL A 262 16.84 20.89 5.49
C VAL A 262 16.79 22.43 5.54
N GLY A 263 17.95 23.07 5.31
CA GLY A 263 18.17 24.53 5.37
C GLY A 263 18.61 24.99 6.76
N GLY A 264 18.46 24.08 7.75
CA GLY A 264 18.97 24.14 9.11
C GLY A 264 19.48 22.75 9.55
N SER A 265 19.82 22.61 10.83
CA SER A 265 20.25 21.32 11.39
C SER A 265 19.10 20.32 11.42
N THR A 266 19.24 19.16 10.79
CA THR A 266 18.38 17.98 11.07
C THR A 266 18.73 17.31 12.40
N THR A 267 19.80 17.78 13.03
CA THR A 267 20.34 17.27 14.29
C THR A 267 19.30 17.32 15.39
N VAL A 268 18.93 16.14 15.87
CA VAL A 268 18.23 15.97 17.14
C VAL A 268 19.26 15.81 18.26
N ILE A 269 18.95 16.38 19.42
CA ILE A 269 19.83 16.33 20.58
C ILE A 269 19.64 14.97 21.27
N ALA A 270 20.75 14.29 21.56
CA ALA A 270 20.73 13.02 22.30
C ALA A 270 19.98 13.15 23.64
N GLY A 271 19.15 12.17 23.95
CA GLY A 271 18.36 12.13 25.19
C GLY A 271 17.15 13.08 25.25
N VAL A 272 16.95 13.96 24.26
CA VAL A 272 15.74 14.79 24.19
C VAL A 272 14.58 14.00 23.60
N GLN A 273 13.40 14.14 24.19
CA GLN A 273 12.15 13.56 23.70
C GLN A 273 11.53 14.46 22.62
N TYR A 274 11.48 13.95 21.39
CA TYR A 274 10.82 14.60 20.27
C TYR A 274 9.45 13.95 20.03
N GLY A 275 8.46 14.78 19.73
CA GLY A 275 7.27 14.37 18.99
C GLY A 275 7.65 13.69 17.68
N PHE A 276 6.95 12.62 17.34
CA PHE A 276 7.16 11.86 16.11
C PHE A 276 5.81 11.72 15.40
N ALA A 277 5.73 12.22 14.17
CA ALA A 277 4.56 12.13 13.34
C ALA A 277 4.92 11.82 11.89
N ALA A 278 3.93 11.39 11.11
CA ALA A 278 4.06 11.06 9.70
C ALA A 278 2.90 11.64 8.89
N VAL A 279 3.17 12.15 7.69
CA VAL A 279 2.12 12.47 6.70
C VAL A 279 1.86 11.22 5.87
N ILE A 280 0.64 10.69 5.95
CA ILE A 280 0.22 9.52 5.18
C ILE A 280 -0.75 9.98 4.12
N HIS A 281 -0.53 9.54 2.89
CA HIS A 281 -1.33 9.89 1.72
C HIS A 281 -2.21 8.71 1.32
N ASN A 282 -3.33 9.01 0.67
CA ASN A 282 -4.25 8.03 0.10
C ASN A 282 -4.72 8.51 -1.27
N ASP A 283 -4.29 7.81 -2.32
CA ASP A 283 -4.69 8.09 -3.71
C ASP A 283 -5.95 7.32 -4.15
N SER A 284 -6.50 6.46 -3.29
CA SER A 284 -7.75 5.76 -3.59
C SER A 284 -8.94 6.72 -3.66
N ALA A 285 -9.97 6.31 -4.40
CA ALA A 285 -11.25 7.03 -4.48
C ALA A 285 -12.11 6.90 -3.20
N PHE A 286 -11.68 6.06 -2.25
CA PHE A 286 -12.36 5.77 -0.98
C PHE A 286 -11.42 5.97 0.21
N GLU A 287 -12.02 6.13 1.39
CA GLU A 287 -11.28 6.24 2.65
C GLU A 287 -10.64 4.90 3.02
N VAL A 288 -9.40 4.91 3.49
CA VAL A 288 -8.64 3.69 3.82
C VAL A 288 -8.26 3.68 5.29
N SER A 289 -8.58 2.58 5.98
CA SER A 289 -8.02 2.27 7.29
C SER A 289 -6.64 1.65 7.14
N THR A 290 -5.61 2.35 7.62
CA THR A 290 -4.22 1.88 7.56
C THR A 290 -3.59 1.86 8.95
N LYS A 291 -2.70 0.89 9.18
CA LYS A 291 -1.81 0.93 10.33
C LYS A 291 -0.55 1.70 9.94
N VAL A 292 -0.12 2.60 10.82
CA VAL A 292 1.07 3.42 10.70
C VAL A 292 1.98 3.06 11.86
N THR A 293 3.13 2.52 11.55
CA THR A 293 4.07 2.03 12.55
C THR A 293 5.29 2.93 12.62
N PHE A 294 5.65 3.34 13.83
CA PHE A 294 6.75 4.24 14.11
C PHE A 294 7.92 3.48 14.71
N TRP A 295 9.13 3.78 14.24
CA TRP A 295 10.34 3.04 14.56
C TRP A 295 11.51 3.97 14.85
N ALA A 296 12.42 3.49 15.70
CA ALA A 296 13.78 4.01 15.82
C ALA A 296 14.78 2.98 15.28
N ILE A 297 15.67 3.40 14.38
CA ILE A 297 16.75 2.56 13.85
C ILE A 297 18.04 3.00 14.53
N PRO A 298 18.52 2.29 15.56
CA PRO A 298 19.78 2.62 16.18
C PRO A 298 20.92 2.40 15.18
N GLU A 299 21.93 3.27 15.25
CA GLU A 299 23.19 3.19 14.51
C GLU A 299 23.08 3.34 12.98
N GLY A 300 21.88 3.48 12.44
CA GLY A 300 21.58 4.04 11.11
C GLY A 300 21.57 3.07 9.92
N LEU A 301 22.35 1.98 9.95
CA LEU A 301 22.37 0.99 8.87
C LEU A 301 21.79 -0.37 9.27
N ALA A 302 21.24 -0.47 10.48
CA ALA A 302 20.63 -1.70 10.97
C ALA A 302 19.45 -2.15 10.11
N THR A 303 19.33 -3.47 9.94
CA THR A 303 18.16 -4.09 9.29
C THR A 303 16.99 -4.28 10.26
N ILE A 304 17.27 -4.19 11.56
CA ILE A 304 16.34 -4.30 12.68
C ILE A 304 16.20 -2.93 13.32
N GLY A 305 14.97 -2.55 13.67
CA GLY A 305 14.74 -1.37 14.50
C GLY A 305 13.82 -1.64 15.67
N ILE A 306 13.68 -0.62 16.51
CA ILE A 306 12.89 -0.63 17.72
C ILE A 306 11.51 -0.09 17.38
N LEU A 307 10.48 -0.92 17.51
CA LEU A 307 9.09 -0.52 17.42
C LEU A 307 8.77 0.45 18.56
N LEU A 308 8.33 1.66 18.22
CA LEU A 308 7.91 2.67 19.19
C LEU A 308 6.41 2.67 19.41
N ASP A 309 5.65 2.66 18.31
CA ASP A 309 4.19 2.80 18.35
C ASP A 309 3.54 2.25 17.07
N THR A 310 2.27 1.88 17.15
CA THR A 310 1.41 1.58 16.00
C THR A 310 0.07 2.30 16.17
N GLN A 311 -0.26 3.15 15.20
CA GLN A 311 -1.52 3.86 15.14
C GLN A 311 -2.38 3.29 14.01
N THR A 312 -3.66 3.04 14.29
CA THR A 312 -4.65 2.75 13.24
C THR A 312 -5.40 4.02 12.93
N VAL A 313 -5.44 4.41 11.65
CA VAL A 313 -5.94 5.71 11.22
C VAL A 313 -6.71 5.59 9.91
N LEU A 314 -7.77 6.40 9.80
CA LEU A 314 -8.60 6.53 8.61
C LEU A 314 -8.11 7.68 7.74
N ILE A 315 -7.52 7.37 6.58
CA ILE A 315 -7.05 8.38 5.63
C ILE A 315 -8.14 8.65 4.59
N PRO A 316 -8.71 9.87 4.51
CA PRO A 316 -9.78 10.17 3.57
C PRO A 316 -9.35 9.95 2.11
N ALA A 317 -10.31 9.70 1.22
CA ALA A 317 -10.08 9.52 -0.21
C ALA A 317 -9.31 10.69 -0.83
N SER A 318 -8.35 10.40 -1.72
CA SER A 318 -7.58 11.41 -2.47
C SER A 318 -7.00 12.52 -1.59
N SER A 319 -6.50 12.18 -0.41
CA SER A 319 -6.09 13.14 0.62
C SER A 319 -4.84 12.70 1.39
N SER A 320 -4.44 13.49 2.38
CA SER A 320 -3.39 13.11 3.32
C SER A 320 -3.73 13.52 4.76
N GLN A 321 -3.15 12.81 5.72
CA GLN A 321 -3.36 13.06 7.13
C GLN A 321 -2.03 12.96 7.90
N ILE A 322 -1.88 13.82 8.91
CA ILE A 322 -0.79 13.74 9.87
C ILE A 322 -1.18 12.77 10.97
N VAL A 323 -0.35 11.77 11.19
CA VAL A 323 -0.51 10.73 12.20
C VAL A 323 0.57 10.93 13.24
N ILE A 324 0.19 11.11 14.50
CA ILE A 324 1.13 11.42 15.59
C ILE A 324 1.30 10.16 16.45
N SER A 325 2.54 9.78 16.70
CA SER A 325 2.91 8.73 17.66
C SER A 325 2.54 9.16 19.08
N SER A 326 1.95 8.23 19.82
CA SER A 326 1.71 8.34 21.26
C SER A 326 2.99 8.20 22.10
N VAL A 327 4.09 7.75 21.48
CA VAL A 327 5.41 7.57 22.10
C VAL A 327 6.42 8.54 21.48
N PRO A 328 7.25 9.23 22.27
CA PRO A 328 8.27 10.13 21.73
C PRO A 328 9.36 9.35 20.98
N PHE A 329 9.93 9.98 19.97
CA PHE A 329 11.22 9.59 19.43
C PHE A 329 12.34 10.13 20.33
N VAL A 330 13.27 9.27 20.70
CA VAL A 330 14.48 9.65 21.45
C VAL A 330 15.68 9.17 20.67
N ASN A 331 16.61 10.08 20.38
CA ASN A 331 17.93 9.65 19.94
C ASN A 331 18.69 9.11 21.17
N THR A 332 18.68 7.79 21.30
CA THR A 332 19.32 7.06 22.41
C THR A 332 20.82 6.92 22.24
N GLY A 333 21.34 7.35 21.10
CA GLY A 333 22.75 7.31 20.80
C GLY A 333 23.57 8.36 21.59
N GLY A 334 24.86 8.10 21.79
CA GLY A 334 25.84 9.07 22.31
C GLY A 334 26.18 10.19 21.31
N VAL A 335 27.07 11.10 21.74
CA VAL A 335 27.68 12.11 20.85
C VAL A 335 28.27 11.38 19.63
N ASP A 336 27.93 11.85 18.42
CA ASP A 336 28.36 11.31 17.11
C ASP A 336 27.76 9.97 16.66
N SER A 337 26.81 9.41 17.41
CA SER A 337 26.06 8.24 16.96
C SER A 337 24.78 8.61 16.21
N HIS A 338 24.35 7.72 15.33
CA HIS A 338 23.22 7.93 14.45
C HIS A 338 21.98 7.17 14.91
N THR A 339 20.79 7.78 14.82
CA THR A 339 19.51 7.08 14.93
C THR A 339 18.58 7.55 13.81
N CYS A 340 18.00 6.66 13.01
CA CYS A 340 16.98 7.05 12.05
C CYS A 340 15.59 6.98 12.68
N ALA A 341 14.73 7.95 12.37
CA ALA A 341 13.30 7.82 12.57
C ALA A 341 12.73 7.13 11.33
N ALA A 342 11.95 6.06 11.49
CA ALA A 342 11.36 5.34 10.37
C ALA A 342 9.87 5.12 10.57
N VAL A 343 9.14 5.12 9.47
CA VAL A 343 7.70 4.88 9.43
C VAL A 343 7.43 3.78 8.42
N SER A 344 6.51 2.87 8.73
CA SER A 344 5.99 1.90 7.77
C SER A 344 4.47 1.84 7.80
N LEU A 345 3.89 1.41 6.68
CA LEU A 345 2.46 1.32 6.46
C LEU A 345 2.02 -0.13 6.25
N TYR A 346 0.84 -0.45 6.76
CA TYR A 346 0.15 -1.70 6.49
C TYR A 346 -1.31 -1.46 6.19
N THR A 347 -1.77 -2.00 5.07
CA THR A 347 -3.20 -2.11 4.72
C THR A 347 -3.39 -3.45 4.04
N ALA A 348 -4.36 -4.25 4.49
CA ALA A 348 -4.53 -5.64 4.05
C ALA A 348 -4.69 -5.79 2.53
N ASP A 349 -5.34 -4.81 1.89
CA ASP A 349 -5.66 -4.78 0.45
C ASP A 349 -4.77 -3.80 -0.36
N SER A 350 -3.61 -3.42 0.21
CA SER A 350 -2.65 -2.53 -0.43
C SER A 350 -1.40 -3.31 -0.86
N PRO A 351 -0.63 -2.84 -1.87
CA PRO A 351 0.73 -3.31 -2.13
C PRO A 351 1.65 -3.26 -0.89
N CYS A 352 1.28 -2.50 0.15
CA CYS A 352 1.98 -2.44 1.43
C CYS A 352 1.70 -3.64 2.32
N GLY A 353 2.31 -4.78 1.97
CA GLY A 353 2.20 -6.06 2.69
C GLY A 353 3.02 -6.19 3.98
N PHE A 354 3.56 -5.10 4.54
CA PHE A 354 4.33 -5.17 5.79
C PHE A 354 3.38 -5.29 7.00
N ASN A 355 3.28 -6.45 7.65
CA ASN A 355 2.36 -6.59 8.79
C ASN A 355 3.10 -6.46 10.13
N PRO A 356 3.04 -5.32 10.84
CA PRO A 356 3.79 -5.12 12.09
C PRO A 356 3.40 -6.08 13.23
N THR A 357 2.26 -6.79 13.13
CA THR A 357 1.84 -7.76 14.13
C THR A 357 2.36 -9.18 13.84
N SER A 358 2.98 -9.41 12.69
CA SER A 358 3.61 -10.70 12.37
C SER A 358 4.99 -10.76 13.04
N SER A 359 5.35 -11.88 13.66
CA SER A 359 6.65 -12.02 14.34
C SER A 359 7.85 -11.91 13.39
N ALA A 360 7.65 -12.17 12.09
CA ALA A 360 8.67 -12.06 11.06
C ALA A 360 8.94 -10.59 10.65
N ASP A 361 7.87 -9.77 10.60
CA ASP A 361 7.93 -8.38 10.16
C ASP A 361 8.13 -7.41 11.33
N ALA A 362 7.71 -7.77 12.55
CA ALA A 362 7.81 -6.93 13.75
C ALA A 362 9.23 -6.50 14.11
N VAL A 363 10.25 -7.13 13.52
CA VAL A 363 11.67 -6.79 13.71
C VAL A 363 12.32 -6.18 12.46
N ASN A 364 11.75 -6.37 11.27
CA ASN A 364 12.39 -6.00 10.01
C ASN A 364 11.71 -4.79 9.38
N ILE A 365 12.29 -3.60 9.56
CA ILE A 365 11.75 -2.39 8.92
C ILE A 365 11.92 -2.52 7.40
N PRO A 366 10.86 -2.27 6.59
CA PRO A 366 10.99 -2.23 5.15
C PRO A 366 11.97 -1.12 4.79
N SER A 367 12.93 -1.42 3.91
CA SER A 367 13.78 -0.38 3.36
C SER A 367 12.91 0.56 2.51
N PRO A 368 13.05 1.89 2.62
CA PRO A 368 12.34 2.79 1.73
C PRO A 368 12.84 2.54 0.32
N ASN A 369 11.93 2.54 -0.64
CA ASN A 369 12.34 2.49 -2.04
C ASN A 369 12.76 3.90 -2.46
N ALA A 370 14.07 4.13 -2.58
CA ALA A 370 14.66 5.45 -2.84
C ALA A 370 14.29 6.07 -4.21
N ASN A 371 13.60 5.32 -5.09
CA ASN A 371 13.28 5.74 -6.45
C ASN A 371 11.78 6.01 -6.70
N VAL A 372 10.92 5.92 -5.69
CA VAL A 372 9.46 6.05 -5.87
C VAL A 372 8.86 7.14 -5.00
N SER A 373 7.89 7.87 -5.54
CA SER A 373 7.04 8.79 -4.78
C SER A 373 6.15 8.05 -3.78
N HIS A 374 5.71 6.83 -4.10
CA HIS A 374 4.79 6.05 -3.27
C HIS A 374 5.54 4.85 -2.68
N SER A 375 5.73 4.86 -1.36
CA SER A 375 6.40 3.77 -0.65
C SER A 375 5.61 3.34 0.58
N CYS A 376 5.87 2.11 1.00
CA CYS A 376 5.31 1.53 2.22
C CYS A 376 6.19 1.79 3.45
N SER A 377 7.37 2.39 3.25
CA SER A 377 8.21 2.88 4.33
C SER A 377 8.97 4.11 3.90
N ALA A 378 9.23 4.98 4.88
CA ALA A 378 10.05 6.15 4.73
C ALA A 378 10.93 6.31 5.96
N TRP A 379 12.16 6.74 5.77
CA TRP A 379 13.13 6.96 6.85
C TRP A 379 13.56 8.42 6.84
N ARG A 380 13.96 8.92 7.99
CA ARG A 380 14.49 10.27 8.18
C ARG A 380 15.71 10.21 9.08
N ASN A 381 16.79 10.80 8.61
CA ASN A 381 18.01 10.91 9.39
C ASN A 381 17.87 12.05 10.40
N THR A 382 18.46 11.84 11.56
CA THR A 382 18.34 12.78 12.68
C THR A 382 19.67 13.46 13.03
N ASN A 383 20.65 13.38 12.14
CA ASN A 383 21.95 14.00 12.33
C ASN A 383 22.35 14.80 11.08
N SER A 384 22.71 16.07 11.25
CA SER A 384 23.38 16.89 10.24
C SER A 384 24.80 17.16 10.70
N ILE A 385 25.78 16.94 9.83
CA ILE A 385 27.19 17.24 10.11
C ILE A 385 27.54 18.55 9.43
N PHE A 386 28.02 19.50 10.21
CA PHE A 386 28.67 20.69 9.67
C PHE A 386 30.14 20.42 9.44
N VAL A 387 30.62 20.74 8.24
CA VAL A 387 32.00 20.47 7.82
C VAL A 387 32.73 21.77 7.48
N ILE A 388 34.03 21.80 7.73
CA ILE A 388 34.92 22.90 7.36
C ILE A 388 35.74 22.44 6.14
N PRO A 389 35.86 23.27 5.07
CA PRO A 389 36.65 22.90 3.89
C PRO A 389 38.08 22.47 4.25
N GLY A 390 38.50 21.31 3.75
CA GLY A 390 39.85 20.78 3.98
C GLY A 390 40.10 20.17 5.36
N GLU A 391 39.12 20.17 6.27
CA GLU A 391 39.23 19.53 7.58
C GLU A 391 38.54 18.16 7.59
N PRO A 392 39.05 17.19 8.37
CA PRO A 392 38.43 15.89 8.50
C PRO A 392 37.11 15.98 9.28
N TRP A 393 36.11 15.24 8.80
CA TRP A 393 34.88 14.96 9.53
C TRP A 393 34.79 13.46 9.80
N HIS A 394 33.98 13.09 10.80
CA HIS A 394 33.71 11.70 11.11
C HIS A 394 32.24 11.49 11.49
N LEU A 395 31.78 10.25 11.33
CA LEU A 395 30.44 9.80 11.68
C LEU A 395 30.54 8.37 12.20
N ILE A 396 29.84 8.04 13.29
CA ILE A 396 29.74 6.67 13.79
C ILE A 396 28.40 6.09 13.30
N LEU A 397 28.51 4.94 12.65
CA LEU A 397 27.40 4.14 12.16
C LEU A 397 27.55 2.71 12.66
N GLY A 398 26.47 1.95 12.60
CA GLY A 398 26.47 0.55 12.97
C GLY A 398 25.38 -0.20 12.22
N LEU A 399 25.55 -1.51 12.20
CA LEU A 399 24.66 -2.44 11.53
C LEU A 399 23.61 -3.00 12.50
N GLY A 400 23.56 -2.50 13.74
CA GLY A 400 22.78 -3.05 14.83
C GLY A 400 23.22 -4.47 15.21
N GLU A 401 22.34 -5.21 15.87
CA GLU A 401 22.56 -6.64 16.08
C GLU A 401 22.42 -7.37 14.74
N ILE A 402 23.50 -8.01 14.29
CA ILE A 402 23.48 -8.84 13.08
C ILE A 402 22.80 -10.16 13.43
N PRO A 403 21.68 -10.53 12.77
CA PRO A 403 21.03 -11.81 13.01
C PRO A 403 21.97 -13.00 12.83
N LEU A 404 21.78 -14.07 13.60
CA LEU A 404 22.62 -15.28 13.56
C LEU A 404 22.72 -15.87 12.15
N GLU A 405 21.69 -15.72 11.33
CA GLU A 405 21.66 -16.18 9.93
C GLU A 405 22.74 -15.49 9.07
N TYR A 406 23.12 -14.26 9.41
CA TYR A 406 24.17 -13.50 8.73
C TYR A 406 25.55 -13.63 9.41
N GLU A 407 25.69 -14.41 10.47
CA GLU A 407 26.88 -14.42 11.35
C GLU A 407 28.19 -14.70 10.60
N ASN A 408 28.12 -15.56 9.57
CA ASN A 408 29.27 -15.96 8.75
C ASN A 408 29.38 -15.20 7.42
N LEU A 409 28.53 -14.19 7.20
CA LEU A 409 28.45 -13.50 5.94
C LEU A 409 29.14 -12.13 5.98
N SER A 410 29.88 -11.85 4.92
CA SER A 410 30.52 -10.57 4.63
C SER A 410 29.48 -9.51 4.29
N ILE A 411 29.39 -8.44 5.08
CA ILE A 411 28.52 -7.30 4.77
C ILE A 411 29.34 -6.27 3.98
N GLY A 412 28.87 -5.95 2.77
CA GLY A 412 29.52 -4.99 1.88
C GLY A 412 29.07 -3.56 2.19
N ILE A 413 29.99 -2.60 2.19
CA ILE A 413 29.75 -1.18 2.37
C ILE A 413 30.27 -0.43 1.14
N GLN A 414 29.39 0.33 0.50
CA GLN A 414 29.69 1.17 -0.66
C GLN A 414 29.42 2.64 -0.33
N PHE A 415 30.17 3.54 -0.97
CA PHE A 415 30.03 4.98 -0.77
C PHE A 415 29.80 5.70 -2.08
N THR A 416 28.88 6.65 -2.09
CA THR A 416 28.69 7.60 -3.20
C THR A 416 28.53 8.99 -2.63
N THR A 417 29.26 9.98 -3.16
CA THR A 417 29.09 11.37 -2.76
C THR A 417 28.63 12.22 -3.93
N GLN A 418 27.59 13.02 -3.74
CA GLN A 418 27.13 13.99 -4.72
C GLN A 418 27.31 15.42 -4.18
N HIS A 419 27.62 16.37 -5.06
CA HIS A 419 27.79 17.78 -4.68
C HIS A 419 26.60 18.63 -5.12
N VAL A 420 26.10 19.43 -4.19
CA VAL A 420 25.06 20.44 -4.41
C VAL A 420 25.72 21.80 -4.16
N ALA A 421 25.87 22.60 -5.21
CA ALA A 421 26.40 23.94 -5.07
C ALA A 421 25.43 24.83 -4.26
N ALA A 422 25.96 25.78 -3.48
CA ALA A 422 25.17 26.65 -2.61
C ALA A 422 24.00 27.37 -3.33
N ASN A 423 24.17 27.73 -4.61
CA ASN A 423 23.17 28.39 -5.44
C ASN A 423 22.40 27.46 -6.38
N TRP A 424 22.61 26.14 -6.30
CA TRP A 424 22.02 25.17 -7.24
C TRP A 424 20.48 25.23 -7.24
N ALA A 425 19.86 25.43 -6.07
CA ALA A 425 18.41 25.54 -5.94
C ALA A 425 17.80 26.78 -6.62
N GLN A 426 18.62 27.77 -7.01
CA GLN A 426 18.18 28.98 -7.72
C GLN A 426 18.18 28.80 -9.24
N ASN A 427 18.64 27.66 -9.76
CA ASN A 427 18.67 27.37 -11.19
C ASN A 427 17.23 27.22 -11.73
N ASP A 428 16.92 27.89 -12.84
CA ASP A 428 15.57 27.88 -13.45
C ASP A 428 15.05 26.47 -13.75
N LYS A 429 15.91 25.55 -14.22
CA LYS A 429 15.53 24.16 -14.49
C LYS A 429 15.18 23.41 -13.21
N VAL A 430 15.92 23.67 -12.13
CA VAL A 430 15.64 23.08 -10.81
C VAL A 430 14.31 23.60 -10.29
N LEU A 431 14.05 24.91 -10.41
CA LEU A 431 12.79 25.51 -10.00
C LEU A 431 11.60 24.99 -10.81
N GLU A 432 11.78 24.73 -12.11
CA GLU A 432 10.77 24.12 -12.97
C GLU A 432 10.40 22.71 -12.50
N GLU A 433 11.39 21.84 -12.28
CA GLU A 433 11.18 20.49 -11.77
C GLU A 433 10.52 20.47 -10.38
N VAL A 434 10.92 21.39 -9.50
CA VAL A 434 10.28 21.57 -8.19
C VAL A 434 8.81 21.95 -8.34
N ARG A 435 8.45 22.81 -9.31
CA ARG A 435 7.05 23.18 -9.57
C ARG A 435 6.26 21.97 -10.07
N ILE A 436 6.82 21.19 -10.99
CA ILE A 436 6.19 19.97 -11.53
C ILE A 436 5.90 18.97 -10.40
N HIS A 437 6.87 18.75 -9.51
CA HIS A 437 6.76 17.75 -8.45
C HIS A 437 6.27 18.29 -7.10
N LYS A 438 5.80 19.54 -7.05
CA LYS A 438 5.44 20.23 -5.80
C LYS A 438 4.38 19.49 -4.98
N ARG A 439 3.48 18.74 -5.63
CA ARG A 439 2.44 17.96 -4.96
C ARG A 439 3.01 16.81 -4.14
N ILE A 440 4.05 16.16 -4.64
CA ILE A 440 4.65 14.96 -4.05
C ILE A 440 5.74 15.36 -3.05
N TYR A 441 6.68 16.20 -3.48
CA TYR A 441 7.84 16.60 -2.67
C TYR A 441 7.63 17.97 -2.04
N SER A 442 6.41 18.25 -1.58
CA SER A 442 6.09 19.53 -0.97
C SER A 442 7.02 19.74 0.24
N LYS A 443 7.76 20.86 0.26
CA LYS A 443 8.74 21.21 1.31
C LYS A 443 10.03 20.36 1.31
N ALA A 444 10.19 19.38 0.42
CA ALA A 444 11.46 18.72 0.25
C ALA A 444 12.47 19.68 -0.43
N PRO A 445 13.75 19.64 -0.04
CA PRO A 445 14.81 20.30 -0.77
C PRO A 445 14.90 19.77 -2.18
N PRO A 446 15.20 20.63 -3.17
CA PRO A 446 15.24 20.17 -4.55
C PRO A 446 16.26 19.05 -4.77
N TYR A 447 17.34 18.98 -3.99
CA TYR A 447 18.40 17.98 -4.14
C TYR A 447 18.04 16.61 -3.55
N LEU A 448 16.93 16.50 -2.80
CA LEU A 448 16.37 15.23 -2.33
C LEU A 448 15.27 14.69 -3.26
N ILE A 449 14.78 15.51 -4.19
CA ILE A 449 13.82 15.07 -5.21
C ILE A 449 14.52 14.07 -6.14
N PRO A 450 14.05 12.82 -6.28
CA PRO A 450 14.78 11.76 -6.99
C PRO A 450 15.21 12.13 -8.42
N VAL A 451 14.34 12.79 -9.19
CA VAL A 451 14.65 13.21 -10.57
C VAL A 451 15.78 14.23 -10.62
N LEU A 452 15.83 15.16 -9.67
CA LEU A 452 16.86 16.19 -9.58
C LEU A 452 18.14 15.65 -8.96
N ARG A 453 18.04 14.80 -7.94
CA ARG A 453 19.17 14.14 -7.27
C ARG A 453 20.03 13.37 -8.26
N LYS A 454 19.41 12.70 -9.23
CA LYS A 454 20.11 11.97 -10.31
C LYS A 454 20.95 12.88 -11.21
N THR A 455 20.66 14.18 -11.25
CA THR A 455 21.42 15.16 -12.06
C THR A 455 22.62 15.75 -11.32
N LEU A 456 22.76 15.50 -10.01
CA LEU A 456 23.83 16.06 -9.21
C LEU A 456 25.18 15.42 -9.58
N PRO A 457 26.26 16.23 -9.69
CA PRO A 457 27.58 15.71 -9.98
C PRO A 457 28.07 14.79 -8.86
N VAL A 458 28.55 13.61 -9.24
CA VAL A 458 29.27 12.71 -8.32
C VAL A 458 30.67 13.26 -8.09
N VAL A 459 31.07 13.35 -6.82
CA VAL A 459 32.39 13.81 -6.41
C VAL A 459 33.13 12.68 -5.73
N ASN A 460 34.41 12.51 -6.07
CA ASN A 460 35.26 11.51 -5.46
C ASN A 460 35.80 12.01 -4.11
N ILE A 461 35.02 11.82 -3.05
CA ILE A 461 35.52 11.87 -1.68
C ILE A 461 35.96 10.45 -1.32
N LYS A 462 37.18 10.29 -0.79
CA LYS A 462 37.72 8.99 -0.38
C LYS A 462 37.47 8.80 1.12
N PRO A 463 36.42 8.06 1.53
CA PRO A 463 36.21 7.77 2.93
C PRO A 463 37.19 6.72 3.44
N GLU A 464 37.59 6.90 4.69
CA GLU A 464 38.30 5.93 5.50
C GLU A 464 37.33 5.29 6.48
N LEU A 465 37.49 3.98 6.68
CA LEU A 465 36.66 3.19 7.57
C LEU A 465 37.52 2.61 8.69
N LYS A 466 37.00 2.68 9.92
CA LYS A 466 37.62 2.07 11.09
C LYS A 466 36.55 1.40 11.94
N LEU A 467 36.73 0.13 12.28
CA LEU A 467 35.83 -0.54 13.22
C LEU A 467 36.03 0.06 14.62
N THR A 468 34.93 0.31 15.34
CA THR A 468 35.02 0.74 16.74
C THR A 468 35.18 -0.46 17.68
N SER A 469 34.79 -1.65 17.22
CA SER A 469 34.96 -2.94 17.90
C SER A 469 36.03 -3.80 17.22
N LYS A 470 36.33 -4.98 17.80
CA LYS A 470 37.26 -5.94 17.20
C LYS A 470 36.68 -6.49 15.89
N GLY A 471 37.54 -6.63 14.87
CA GLY A 471 37.15 -7.19 13.59
C GLY A 471 38.18 -6.88 12.49
N GLU A 472 37.79 -7.11 11.25
CA GLU A 472 38.60 -6.90 10.05
C GLU A 472 37.82 -6.11 8.99
N ILE A 473 38.54 -5.26 8.26
CA ILE A 473 38.04 -4.56 7.09
C ILE A 473 38.88 -5.03 5.90
N SER A 474 38.23 -5.62 4.90
CA SER A 474 38.88 -5.92 3.62
C SER A 474 38.37 -4.97 2.55
N LYS A 475 39.30 -4.35 1.82
CA LYS A 475 38.97 -3.46 0.70
C LYS A 475 38.98 -4.27 -0.59
N GLN A 476 37.89 -4.22 -1.36
CA GLN A 476 37.86 -4.81 -2.68
C GLN A 476 38.41 -3.79 -3.71
N PRO A 477 39.56 -4.06 -4.35
CA PRO A 477 40.26 -3.08 -5.17
C PRO A 477 39.47 -2.58 -6.38
N GLU A 478 38.57 -3.40 -6.92
CA GLU A 478 37.89 -3.13 -8.20
C GLU A 478 36.55 -2.38 -8.05
N ALA A 479 35.96 -2.36 -6.85
CA ALA A 479 34.59 -1.87 -6.64
C ALA A 479 34.48 -0.62 -5.74
N ASN A 480 35.58 -0.15 -5.11
CA ASN A 480 35.52 0.79 -3.97
C ASN A 480 34.64 0.30 -2.81
N ASP A 481 34.44 -1.01 -2.74
CA ASP A 481 33.64 -1.68 -1.73
C ASP A 481 34.52 -2.08 -0.55
N TYR A 482 33.98 -1.89 0.65
CA TYR A 482 34.57 -2.41 1.86
C TYR A 482 33.74 -3.60 2.33
N VAL A 483 34.41 -4.61 2.85
CA VAL A 483 33.77 -5.75 3.48
C VAL A 483 34.12 -5.74 4.95
N LEU A 484 33.09 -5.69 5.80
CA LEU A 484 33.25 -5.62 7.24
C LEU A 484 33.04 -7.01 7.87
N HIS A 485 33.99 -7.40 8.70
CA HIS A 485 33.92 -8.61 9.52
C HIS A 485 34.04 -8.23 10.99
N PHE A 486 32.94 -8.26 11.74
CA PHE A 486 32.94 -8.01 13.17
C PHE A 486 33.25 -9.28 13.96
N ALA A 487 34.11 -9.17 14.98
CA ALA A 487 34.40 -10.27 15.90
C ALA A 487 33.28 -10.44 16.96
N ASP A 488 32.68 -9.33 17.41
CA ASP A 488 31.47 -9.33 18.25
C ASP A 488 30.29 -8.79 17.43
N LYS A 489 29.30 -9.66 17.16
CA LYS A 489 28.14 -9.34 16.32
C LYS A 489 27.09 -8.46 17.01
N LYS A 490 27.26 -8.19 18.31
CA LYS A 490 26.47 -7.22 19.06
C LYS A 490 27.10 -5.82 19.07
N GLN A 491 28.34 -5.70 18.58
CA GLN A 491 29.07 -4.44 18.50
C GLN A 491 29.50 -4.20 17.06
N THR A 492 28.59 -3.71 16.23
CA THR A 492 28.80 -3.59 14.79
C THR A 492 29.07 -2.16 14.34
N ASN A 493 29.45 -1.31 15.30
CA ASN A 493 29.76 0.08 15.05
C ASN A 493 31.10 0.25 14.32
N PHE A 494 31.15 1.23 13.43
CA PHE A 494 32.31 1.66 12.69
C PHE A 494 32.27 3.17 12.47
N THR A 495 33.44 3.78 12.45
CA THR A 495 33.62 5.19 12.13
C THR A 495 33.94 5.33 10.65
N VAL A 496 33.22 6.22 9.99
CA VAL A 496 33.53 6.72 8.65
C VAL A 496 34.14 8.10 8.81
N SER A 497 35.27 8.36 8.17
CA SER A 497 35.87 9.69 8.12
C SER A 497 36.28 10.07 6.71
N ALA A 498 36.15 11.35 6.37
CA ALA A 498 36.67 11.88 5.12
C ALA A 498 36.97 13.37 5.23
N VAL A 499 37.46 13.96 4.14
CA VAL A 499 37.74 15.40 4.03
C VAL A 499 36.94 15.94 2.85
N VAL A 500 36.16 17.00 3.09
CA VAL A 500 35.53 17.74 1.99
C VAL A 500 36.58 18.59 1.25
N PRO A 501 36.48 18.78 -0.08
CA PRO A 501 37.46 19.54 -0.85
C PRO A 501 37.78 20.91 -0.24
N ALA A 502 39.05 21.29 -0.21
CA ALA A 502 39.49 22.55 0.39
C ALA A 502 38.93 23.79 -0.34
N ASN A 503 38.48 23.64 -1.58
CA ASN A 503 37.83 24.68 -2.38
C ASN A 503 36.30 24.71 -2.25
N ALA A 504 35.71 23.89 -1.36
CA ALA A 504 34.28 23.92 -1.10
C ALA A 504 33.84 25.29 -0.56
N LYS A 505 32.67 25.76 -0.98
CA LYS A 505 32.15 27.08 -0.59
C LYS A 505 31.16 26.95 0.58
N VAL A 506 31.07 27.99 1.39
CA VAL A 506 30.04 28.06 2.44
C VAL A 506 28.66 27.92 1.82
N GLY A 507 27.84 27.04 2.38
CA GLY A 507 26.51 26.71 1.86
C GLY A 507 26.49 25.59 0.81
N ASP A 508 27.64 25.12 0.32
CA ASP A 508 27.69 23.87 -0.44
C ASP A 508 27.24 22.71 0.46
N ILE A 509 26.62 21.71 -0.18
CA ILE A 509 26.17 20.50 0.49
C ILE A 509 26.77 19.29 -0.24
N TYR A 510 27.38 18.39 0.51
CA TYR A 510 27.79 17.08 0.01
C TYR A 510 26.83 16.03 0.54
N LEU A 511 26.13 15.36 -0.37
CA LEU A 511 25.24 14.25 -0.07
C LEU A 511 26.09 12.97 -0.04
N PHE A 512 26.40 12.51 1.17
CA PHE A 512 27.23 11.34 1.41
C PHE A 512 26.33 10.11 1.63
N GLU A 513 26.17 9.30 0.59
CA GLU A 513 25.41 8.06 0.63
C GLU A 513 26.30 6.88 0.99
N ILE A 514 25.80 6.02 1.88
CA ILE A 514 26.42 4.78 2.30
C ILE A 514 25.42 3.67 2.04
N THR A 515 25.82 2.61 1.34
CA THR A 515 24.97 1.44 1.08
C THR A 515 25.59 0.22 1.75
N ALA A 516 24.88 -0.35 2.72
CA ALA A 516 25.15 -1.66 3.30
C ALA A 516 24.43 -2.75 2.49
N THR A 517 25.18 -3.74 2.01
CA THR A 517 24.68 -4.89 1.26
C THR A 517 24.81 -6.14 2.11
N TYR A 518 23.65 -6.67 2.49
CA TYR A 518 23.49 -7.93 3.20
C TYR A 518 23.28 -9.04 2.16
N PRO A 519 24.21 -10.00 2.03
CA PRO A 519 24.07 -11.10 1.08
C PRO A 519 22.93 -12.05 1.49
N LYS A 520 22.45 -12.90 0.59
CA LYS A 520 21.41 -13.88 0.93
C LYS A 520 21.89 -14.82 2.04
N ALA A 521 21.04 -15.06 3.05
CA ALA A 521 21.38 -15.83 4.25
C ALA A 521 20.30 -16.86 4.57
N GLY A 522 20.52 -18.13 4.19
CA GLY A 522 19.51 -19.18 4.36
C GLY A 522 18.18 -18.81 3.68
N ARG A 523 17.14 -18.58 4.49
CA ARG A 523 15.80 -18.13 4.03
C ARG A 523 15.66 -16.61 3.91
N LEU A 524 16.59 -15.84 4.47
CA LEU A 524 16.55 -14.38 4.38
C LEU A 524 17.04 -13.93 2.99
N PRO A 525 16.27 -13.09 2.28
CA PRO A 525 16.68 -12.56 0.99
C PRO A 525 17.89 -11.63 1.15
N ALA A 526 18.62 -11.43 0.04
CA ALA A 526 19.61 -10.37 0.00
C ALA A 526 18.92 -9.02 0.21
N LYS A 527 19.53 -8.13 1.01
CA LYS A 527 18.97 -6.83 1.37
C LYS A 527 20.01 -5.74 1.16
N LYS A 528 19.57 -4.57 0.70
CA LYS A 528 20.38 -3.36 0.67
C LYS A 528 19.73 -2.33 1.58
N VAL A 529 20.53 -1.72 2.45
CA VAL A 529 20.13 -0.61 3.30
C VAL A 529 21.01 0.57 2.92
N GLN A 530 20.41 1.67 2.49
CA GLN A 530 21.15 2.89 2.23
C GLN A 530 20.98 3.87 3.39
N PHE A 531 21.90 4.80 3.47
CA PHE A 531 21.91 5.88 4.44
C PHE A 531 22.45 7.12 3.74
N LEU A 532 21.82 8.27 3.96
CA LEU A 532 22.13 9.51 3.24
C LEU A 532 22.46 10.65 4.19
N GLN A 533 23.74 10.92 4.42
CA GLN A 533 24.14 12.05 5.25
C GLN A 533 24.30 13.33 4.42
N SER A 534 23.64 14.41 4.84
CA SER A 534 23.93 15.76 4.33
C SER A 534 25.10 16.37 5.11
N LEU A 535 26.19 16.73 4.41
CA LEU A 535 27.34 17.45 4.97
C LEU A 535 27.26 18.92 4.54
N VAL A 536 27.00 19.83 5.47
CA VAL A 536 26.79 21.26 5.17
C VAL A 536 28.07 22.04 5.43
N VAL A 537 28.60 22.71 4.40
CA VAL A 537 29.85 23.45 4.49
C VAL A 537 29.64 24.78 5.23
N LYS A 538 30.41 24.99 6.31
CA LYS A 538 30.43 26.24 7.08
C LYS A 538 31.77 26.95 6.99
N ALA A 539 31.74 28.27 7.25
CA ALA A 539 32.96 29.06 7.40
C ALA A 539 33.76 28.58 8.62
N LYS A 540 35.09 28.58 8.49
CA LYS A 540 35.98 28.42 9.62
C LYS A 540 35.77 29.62 10.55
N LYS A 541 35.37 29.34 11.79
CA LYS A 541 35.18 30.38 12.83
C LYS A 541 36.50 30.91 13.32
#